data_AF-A0A7K3DUK4-F1
#
_entry.id   AF-A0A7K3DUK4-F1
#
_cell.length_a   1.000
_cell.length_b   1.000
_cell.length_c   1.000
_cell.angle_alpha   90.00
_cell.angle_beta   90.00
_cell.angle_gamma   90.00
#
_symmetry.space_group_name_H-M   'P 1'
#
loop_
_entity.id
_entity.type
_entity.pdbx_description
1 polymer ?
#
loop_
_entity_poly.entity_id
_entity_poly.type
_entity_poly.pdbx_seq_one_letter_code
_entity_poly.pdbx_strand_id
1 'polypeptide(L)' 'AAELGATVHMPRIGCGLAGGRWSRVEPMVTERLVRRGTPVTVYDHDG' A
#
# COMPACT_ATOMS: atom_id res chain seq x y z
N ALA A 1 -12.95 6.63 0.15
CA ALA A 1 -12.10 6.27 -1.00
C ALA A 1 -12.93 5.58 -2.08
N ALA A 2 -13.51 4.40 -1.80
CA ALA A 2 -14.35 3.68 -2.76
C ALA A 2 -15.56 4.49 -3.27
N GLU A 3 -16.18 5.33 -2.44
CA GLU A 3 -17.34 6.15 -2.82
C GLU A 3 -17.03 7.27 -3.85
N LEU A 4 -15.75 7.56 -4.11
CA LEU A 4 -15.30 8.59 -5.06
C LEU A 4 -14.66 8.01 -6.32
N GLY A 5 -14.60 6.67 -6.47
CA GLY A 5 -13.83 6.04 -7.56
C GLY A 5 -12.32 6.30 -7.45
N ALA A 6 -11.83 6.62 -6.25
CA ALA A 6 -10.45 7.03 -6.06
C ALA A 6 -9.46 5.86 -6.19
N THR A 7 -8.31 6.12 -6.81
CA THR A 7 -7.15 5.21 -6.81
C THR A 7 -6.16 5.62 -5.74
N VAL A 8 -5.37 4.68 -5.24
CA VAL A 8 -4.31 4.93 -4.25
C VAL A 8 -2.95 4.74 -4.91
N HIS A 9 -2.11 5.76 -4.80
CA HIS A 9 -0.73 5.76 -5.27
C HIS A 9 0.18 6.02 -4.07
N MET A 10 1.14 5.14 -3.83
CA MET A 10 1.99 5.23 -2.64
C MET A 10 3.38 4.64 -2.89
N PRO A 11 4.43 5.12 -2.20
CA PRO A 11 5.71 4.43 -2.20
C PRO A 11 5.62 3.13 -1.39
N ARG A 12 6.53 2.18 -1.65
CA ARG A 12 6.75 1.04 -0.77
C ARG A 12 7.24 1.59 0.57
N ILE A 13 6.45 1.35 1.61
CA ILE A 13 6.76 1.76 2.98
C ILE A 13 7.27 0.57 3.80
N GLY A 14 8.02 0.86 4.86
CA GLY A 14 8.74 -0.18 5.61
C GLY A 14 10.24 -0.22 5.30
N CYS A 15 10.85 0.91 4.96
CA CYS A 15 12.31 1.03 4.99
C CYS A 15 12.80 1.04 6.43
N GLY A 16 13.09 -0.14 6.99
CA GLY A 16 14.19 -0.45 7.92
C GLY A 16 14.33 0.31 9.24
N LEU A 17 14.20 1.64 9.28
CA LEU A 17 14.46 2.51 10.44
C LEU A 17 13.58 2.18 11.66
N ALA A 18 12.36 1.70 11.44
CA ALA A 18 11.45 1.21 12.49
C ALA A 18 11.31 -0.32 12.51
N GLY A 19 12.13 -1.05 11.76
CA GLY A 19 12.01 -2.51 11.61
C GLY A 19 10.74 -2.98 10.88
N GLY A 20 9.99 -2.06 10.27
CA GLY A 20 8.87 -2.40 9.41
C GLY A 20 9.37 -3.20 8.20
N ARG A 21 8.69 -4.28 7.85
CA ARG A 21 8.92 -5.03 6.61
C ARG A 21 7.70 -4.89 5.74
N TRP A 22 7.90 -4.71 4.43
CA TRP A 22 6.79 -4.68 3.46
C TRP A 22 5.86 -5.89 3.62
N SER A 23 6.40 -7.07 3.95
CA SER A 23 5.64 -8.29 4.21
C SER A 23 4.59 -8.19 5.33
N ARG A 24 4.67 -7.18 6.21
CA ARG A 24 3.64 -6.89 7.23
C ARG A 24 2.62 -5.86 6.76
N VAL A 25 3.01 -4.96 5.86
CA VAL A 25 2.17 -3.87 5.35
C VAL A 25 1.30 -4.33 4.20
N GLU A 26 1.84 -5.13 3.28
CA GLU A 26 1.15 -5.65 2.11
C GLU A 26 -0.18 -6.35 2.43
N PRO A 27 -0.29 -7.21 3.46
CA PRO A 27 -1.57 -7.82 3.81
C PRO A 27 -2.62 -6.79 4.23
N MET A 28 -2.20 -5.72 4.93
CA MET A 28 -3.11 -4.65 5.36
C MET A 28 -3.62 -3.84 4.17
N VAL A 29 -2.72 -3.48 3.24
CA VAL A 29 -3.09 -2.78 1.98
C VAL A 29 -4.06 -3.64 1.17
N THR A 30 -3.78 -4.93 1.06
CA THR A 30 -4.63 -5.89 0.33
C THR A 30 -6.01 -6.01 0.96
N GLU A 31 -6.09 -6.24 2.27
CA GLU A 31 -7.35 -6.42 2.99
C GLU A 31 -8.22 -5.15 2.98
N ARG A 32 -7.58 -3.99 3.13
CA ARG A 32 -8.30 -2.74 3.37
C ARG A 32 -8.61 -1.95 2.11
N LEU A 33 -7.82 -2.11 1.04
CA LEU A 33 -7.99 -1.37 -0.21
C LEU A 33 -8.34 -2.31 -1.37
N VAL A 34 -7.47 -3.27 -1.67
CA VAL A 34 -7.60 -4.13 -2.86
C VAL A 34 -8.88 -4.99 -2.80
N ARG A 35 -9.11 -5.68 -1.67
CA ARG A 35 -10.34 -6.49 -1.48
C ARG A 35 -11.62 -5.66 -1.50
N ARG A 36 -11.53 -4.34 -1.32
CA ARG A 36 -12.66 -3.40 -1.40
C ARG A 36 -12.82 -2.79 -2.79
N GLY A 37 -12.09 -3.30 -3.78
CA GLY A 37 -12.14 -2.83 -5.17
C GLY A 37 -11.43 -1.49 -5.40
N THR A 38 -10.62 -1.01 -4.46
CA THR A 38 -9.83 0.21 -4.64
C THR A 38 -8.52 -0.14 -5.35
N PRO A 39 -8.25 0.39 -6.56
CA PRO A 39 -6.99 0.15 -7.25
C PRO A 39 -5.83 0.79 -6.49
N VAL A 40 -4.74 0.04 -6.32
CA VAL A 40 -3.53 0.50 -5.62
C VAL A 40 -2.32 0.32 -6.53
N THR A 41 -1.50 1.36 -6.67
CA THR A 41 -0.17 1.30 -7.29
C THR A 41 0.88 1.61 -6.23
N VAL A 42 1.84 0.68 -6.06
CA VAL A 42 2.97 0.85 -5.13
C VAL A 42 4.23 1.09 -5.93
N TYR A 43 4.92 2.19 -5.66
CA TYR A 43 6.21 2.52 -6.28
C TYR A 43 7.35 2.01 -5.41
N ASP A 44 8.29 1.27 -6.02
CA ASP A 44 9.56 0.94 -5.37
C ASP A 44 10.54 2.07 -5.66
N HIS A 45 10.91 2.83 -4.64
CA HIS A 45 11.97 3.82 -4.72
C HIS A 45 13.15 3.32 -3.88
N ASP A 46 13.90 2.37 -4.44
CA ASP A 46 15.25 2.05 -3.95
C ASP A 46 16.18 3.19 -4.42
N GLY A 47 16.40 4.16 -3.53
CA GLY A 47 17.35 5.26 -3.71
C GLY A 47 18.37 5.27 -2.59
#